data_AF-A0A0F9CU94-F1
#
_entry.id   AF-A0A0F9CU94-F1
#
_cell.length_a   1.000
_cell.length_b   1.000
_cell.length_c   1.000
_cell.angle_alpha   90.00
_cell.angle_beta   90.00
_cell.angle_gamma   90.00
#
_symmetry.space_group_name_H-M   'P 1'
#
loop_
_entity.id
_entity.type
_entity.pdbx_description
1 polymer ?
#
loop_
_entity_poly.entity_id
_entity_poly.type
_entity_poly.pdbx_seq_one_letter_code
_entity_poly.pdbx_strand_id
1 'polypeptide(L)'
;LYTYEIEDEKFIDFLIPTQLNNITDLNYTDPIDNYKLHIDQDIPDDLKQILETIGWEIKSELVITEFNRFKILQDFIKDKYDRNRVLELIVENEDYQDDYSNSLKDKEKDWLPNIKGWINLLIWCVKNGALPTKFPIITKKESIRNIEDLNKPELFIPFKQMDNDEELKAELSQYELIYPKNRIMHEIYFETVREDLKNFKANLLNYNFFLGKILQYRNNISINWTSLAKLLDPYPDSEYYEDREEISRVNHKLKNNEEIISNLPFWNEIIGRVSNNPERARILFKLITYYIITIDDSWKTYTNISCNCGKKNHIIIPSKYLANLKTHSWVPVEVTNNENETEIKPREANKENLEKLFGEEGFQEILKKNPKRIGKLLTHFYFDELEIQIRLISIKNEKPINEIKREVSKIIAEADLNIVKIAVEAYKEEQKKKEKDENTQEINKIVGKNIECIIKRILDDKEIKVETTHRGADLIIWPKKREEEEGNDMGQIEIKPYLMEIKFTSSTRVHLSKQQGFLAKDKEENYLLTVVEDGNGLREKLKDYNFEEEEIPDDVIQEVIENSSVIENVHPKLGEYPVPNEVEWD
;
A
#
# COMPACT_ATOMS: atom_id res chain seq x y z
N LEU A 1 43.54 -53.54 3.71
CA LEU A 1 44.78 -53.85 4.45
C LEU A 1 45.83 -52.82 4.06
N TYR A 2 45.77 -51.63 4.66
CA TYR A 2 46.91 -50.71 4.70
C TYR A 2 47.19 -50.53 6.19
N THR A 3 48.24 -51.17 6.66
CA THR A 3 48.70 -51.13 8.03
C THR A 3 49.31 -49.75 8.31
N TYR A 4 48.75 -49.10 9.33
CA TYR A 4 49.24 -47.88 9.94
C TYR A 4 50.58 -48.15 10.64
N GLU A 5 51.69 -47.78 10.01
CA GLU A 5 52.90 -47.37 10.72
C GLU A 5 53.42 -46.14 9.97
N ILE A 6 53.15 -44.96 10.56
CA ILE A 6 53.76 -43.71 10.11
C ILE A 6 55.12 -43.67 10.82
N GLU A 7 56.20 -43.84 10.05
CA GLU A 7 57.57 -44.06 10.56
C GLU A 7 58.24 -42.81 11.16
N ASP A 8 57.61 -41.64 11.09
CA ASP A 8 58.09 -40.43 11.75
C ASP A 8 56.88 -39.55 12.13
N GLU A 9 56.62 -39.34 13.43
CA GLU A 9 55.54 -38.47 13.92
C GLU A 9 55.65 -37.05 13.32
N LYS A 10 56.87 -36.63 12.96
CA LYS A 10 57.14 -35.34 12.34
C LYS A 10 56.63 -35.18 10.91
N PHE A 11 56.33 -36.27 10.18
CA PHE A 11 55.84 -36.16 8.80
C PHE A 11 54.37 -35.70 8.74
N ILE A 12 53.56 -36.03 9.75
CA ILE A 12 52.16 -35.62 9.82
C ILE A 12 52.03 -34.17 10.30
N ASP A 13 53.01 -33.67 11.06
CA ASP A 13 53.05 -32.27 11.53
C ASP A 13 52.98 -31.26 10.37
N PHE A 14 53.22 -31.67 9.12
CA PHE A 14 53.14 -30.81 7.93
C PHE A 14 51.86 -30.96 7.11
N LEU A 15 50.97 -31.89 7.46
CA LEU A 15 49.84 -32.29 6.60
C LEU A 15 48.50 -31.99 7.28
N ILE A 16 48.11 -30.72 7.33
CA ILE A 16 46.79 -30.32 7.85
C ILE A 16 45.74 -30.39 6.73
N PRO A 17 44.68 -31.22 6.88
CA PRO A 17 43.58 -31.30 5.93
C PRO A 17 42.60 -30.14 6.14
N THR A 18 42.80 -29.06 5.39
CA THR A 18 41.85 -27.93 5.28
C THR A 18 40.76 -28.25 4.26
N GLN A 19 39.69 -27.46 4.21
CA GLN A 19 38.60 -27.64 3.24
C GLN A 19 38.97 -27.26 1.79
N LEU A 20 40.23 -26.92 1.51
CA LEU A 20 40.71 -26.57 0.17
C LEU A 20 41.06 -27.78 -0.71
N ASN A 21 40.79 -29.02 -0.26
CA ASN A 21 41.17 -30.27 -0.92
C ASN A 21 42.69 -30.40 -1.22
N ASN A 22 43.52 -29.59 -0.55
CA ASN A 22 44.97 -29.62 -0.65
C ASN A 22 45.56 -29.87 0.73
N ILE A 23 46.66 -30.62 0.77
CA ILE A 23 47.46 -30.75 1.97
C ILE A 23 48.48 -29.60 1.96
N THR A 24 48.34 -28.66 2.89
CA THR A 24 49.18 -27.45 2.96
C THR A 24 50.37 -27.67 3.91
N ASP A 25 51.59 -27.40 3.43
CA ASP A 25 52.80 -27.43 4.26
C ASP A 25 52.73 -26.36 5.36
N LEU A 26 52.86 -26.78 6.62
CA LEU A 26 53.17 -25.88 7.73
C LEU A 26 54.58 -25.32 7.53
N ASN A 27 54.69 -24.11 6.96
CA ASN A 27 55.96 -23.39 6.96
C ASN A 27 56.31 -23.04 8.42
N TYR A 28 57.26 -23.78 8.99
CA TYR A 28 57.82 -23.63 10.35
C TYR A 28 58.36 -22.23 10.71
N THR A 29 58.30 -21.27 9.78
CA THR A 29 58.74 -19.89 9.99
C THR A 29 57.71 -19.02 10.71
N ASP A 30 56.43 -19.41 10.69
CA ASP A 30 55.41 -18.75 11.51
C ASP A 30 55.26 -19.50 12.85
N PRO A 31 55.30 -18.79 14.00
CA PRO A 31 55.13 -19.42 15.30
C PRO A 31 53.80 -20.20 15.35
N ILE A 32 53.82 -21.38 15.97
CA ILE A 32 52.66 -22.30 16.13
C ILE A 32 51.39 -21.58 16.64
N ASP A 33 51.54 -20.43 17.30
CA ASP A 33 50.43 -19.58 17.75
C ASP A 33 49.60 -18.91 16.64
N ASN A 34 50.15 -18.81 15.41
CA ASN A 34 49.53 -18.10 14.28
C ASN A 34 48.56 -18.97 13.46
N TYR A 35 48.74 -20.29 13.41
CA TYR A 35 47.80 -21.17 12.72
C TYR A 35 46.66 -21.55 13.65
N LYS A 36 45.45 -21.07 13.35
CA LYS A 36 44.24 -21.34 14.11
C LYS A 36 43.31 -22.17 13.24
N LEU A 37 43.28 -23.48 13.47
CA LEU A 37 42.26 -24.31 12.86
C LEU A 37 40.99 -24.31 13.70
N HIS A 38 39.86 -24.37 13.01
CA HIS A 38 38.53 -24.36 13.60
C HIS A 38 37.72 -25.54 13.10
N ILE A 39 36.94 -26.15 13.99
CA ILE A 39 35.99 -27.19 13.59
C ILE A 39 34.80 -26.54 12.88
N ASP A 40 34.53 -26.96 11.66
CA ASP A 40 33.29 -26.62 10.94
C ASP A 40 32.09 -27.31 11.61
N GLN A 41 31.20 -26.51 12.20
CA GLN A 41 29.92 -26.95 12.75
C GLN A 41 28.78 -26.51 11.82
N ASP A 42 28.71 -27.16 10.66
CA ASP A 42 27.65 -27.01 9.67
C ASP A 42 27.57 -25.57 9.09
N ILE A 43 28.71 -24.95 8.82
CA ILE A 43 28.77 -23.69 8.07
C ILE A 43 28.39 -23.99 6.62
N PRO A 44 27.33 -23.36 6.07
CA PRO A 44 26.91 -23.59 4.69
C PRO A 44 27.98 -23.17 3.67
N ASP A 45 28.14 -23.95 2.60
CA ASP A 45 29.19 -23.70 1.59
C ASP A 45 28.96 -22.41 0.80
N ASP A 46 27.71 -22.00 0.60
CA ASP A 46 27.37 -20.72 -0.01
C ASP A 46 27.82 -19.54 0.86
N LEU A 47 27.68 -19.64 2.19
CA LEU A 47 28.24 -18.67 3.14
C LEU A 47 29.77 -18.63 3.05
N LYS A 48 30.46 -19.77 2.99
CA LYS A 48 31.93 -19.81 2.84
C LYS A 48 32.38 -19.10 1.55
N GLN A 49 31.68 -19.31 0.45
CA GLN A 49 31.96 -18.64 -0.83
C GLN A 49 31.75 -17.12 -0.77
N ILE A 50 30.71 -16.68 -0.05
CA ILE A 50 30.47 -15.25 0.18
C ILE A 50 31.61 -14.63 0.98
N LEU A 51 32.09 -15.31 2.03
CA LEU A 51 33.19 -14.83 2.87
C LEU A 51 34.52 -14.76 2.10
N GLU A 52 34.80 -15.74 1.24
CA GLU A 52 35.94 -15.70 0.32
C GLU A 52 35.86 -14.48 -0.61
N THR A 53 34.66 -14.14 -1.09
CA THR A 53 34.43 -12.95 -1.93
C THR A 53 34.69 -11.64 -1.18
N ILE A 54 34.45 -11.61 0.13
CA ILE A 54 34.77 -10.48 1.01
C ILE A 54 36.29 -10.38 1.23
N GLY A 55 37.01 -11.49 1.12
CA GLY A 55 38.45 -11.59 1.37
C GLY A 55 38.82 -12.46 2.58
N TRP A 56 37.86 -13.18 3.18
CA TRP A 56 38.13 -14.15 4.23
C TRP A 56 38.21 -15.57 3.65
N GLU A 57 39.43 -16.11 3.55
CA GLU A 57 39.70 -17.47 3.11
C GLU A 57 39.34 -18.54 4.17
N ILE A 58 38.11 -18.50 4.68
CA ILE A 58 37.65 -19.31 5.82
C ILE A 58 37.88 -20.82 5.64
N LYS A 59 37.83 -21.34 4.41
CA LYS A 59 38.09 -22.76 4.13
C LYS A 59 39.51 -23.21 4.49
N SER A 60 40.48 -22.29 4.46
CA SER A 60 41.86 -22.55 4.90
C SER A 60 41.97 -22.67 6.42
N GLU A 61 41.03 -22.07 7.16
CA GLU A 61 40.97 -22.07 8.63
C GLU A 61 40.08 -23.20 9.17
N LEU A 62 39.26 -23.84 8.34
CA LEU A 62 38.35 -24.91 8.73
C LEU A 62 38.93 -26.30 8.51
N VAL A 63 38.76 -27.18 9.49
CA VAL A 63 39.12 -28.60 9.41
C VAL A 63 38.03 -29.37 8.65
N ILE A 64 38.43 -30.29 7.76
CA ILE A 64 37.49 -31.26 7.18
C ILE A 64 36.93 -32.16 8.29
N THR A 65 35.60 -32.19 8.44
CA THR A 65 34.88 -32.86 9.54
C THR A 65 35.33 -34.32 9.78
N GLU A 66 35.63 -35.07 8.71
CA GLU A 66 36.08 -36.46 8.77
C GLU A 66 37.44 -36.65 9.48
N PHE A 67 38.26 -35.59 9.52
CA PHE A 67 39.59 -35.61 10.11
C PHE A 67 39.60 -35.17 11.58
N ASN A 68 38.51 -34.57 12.09
CA ASN A 68 38.40 -34.15 13.50
C ASN A 68 38.52 -35.31 14.52
N ARG A 69 38.41 -36.56 14.07
CA ARG A 69 38.63 -37.75 14.92
C ARG A 69 40.11 -38.02 15.25
N PHE A 70 41.05 -37.40 14.54
CA PHE A 70 42.48 -37.65 14.73
C PHE A 70 43.04 -36.77 15.85
N LYS A 71 43.65 -37.41 16.86
CA LYS A 71 44.19 -36.74 18.04
C LYS A 71 45.22 -35.66 17.70
N ILE A 72 46.06 -35.89 16.69
CA ILE A 72 47.09 -34.93 16.25
C ILE A 72 46.48 -33.59 15.81
N LEU A 73 45.28 -33.59 15.22
CA LEU A 73 44.61 -32.36 14.82
C LEU A 73 43.94 -31.64 15.99
N GLN A 74 43.61 -32.35 17.07
CA GLN A 74 43.02 -31.74 18.27
C GLN A 74 43.98 -30.76 18.95
N ASP A 75 45.29 -30.97 18.80
CA ASP A 75 46.32 -30.09 19.36
C ASP A 75 46.44 -28.75 18.59
N PHE A 76 45.92 -28.67 17.35
CA PHE A 76 45.91 -27.46 16.51
C PHE A 76 44.54 -26.77 16.43
N ILE A 77 43.48 -27.42 16.91
CA ILE A 77 42.12 -26.86 16.94
C ILE A 77 42.00 -25.90 18.13
N LYS A 78 41.72 -24.62 17.85
CA LYS A 78 41.49 -23.63 18.91
C LYS A 78 40.04 -23.57 19.37
N ASP A 79 39.11 -23.58 18.41
CA ASP A 79 37.70 -23.35 18.66
C ASP A 79 36.81 -24.05 17.62
N LYS A 80 35.51 -23.96 17.84
CA LYS A 80 34.49 -24.41 16.89
C LYS A 80 33.80 -23.21 16.27
N TYR A 81 33.61 -23.24 14.96
CA TYR A 81 32.87 -22.23 14.23
C TYR A 81 31.55 -22.81 13.75
N ASP A 82 30.46 -22.20 14.21
CA ASP A 82 29.15 -22.35 13.61
C ASP A 82 28.82 -21.10 12.76
N ARG A 83 27.69 -21.16 12.07
CA ARG A 83 27.19 -20.02 11.27
C ARG A 83 27.18 -18.70 12.04
N ASN A 84 26.63 -18.67 13.25
CA ASN A 84 26.43 -17.41 13.96
C ASN A 84 27.77 -16.82 14.40
N ARG A 85 28.68 -17.68 14.86
CA ARG A 85 30.02 -17.27 15.29
C ARG A 85 30.81 -16.66 14.14
N VAL A 86 30.74 -17.25 12.95
CA VAL A 86 31.40 -16.72 11.76
C VAL A 86 30.85 -15.34 11.37
N LEU A 87 29.53 -15.16 11.43
CA LEU A 87 28.90 -13.86 11.16
C LEU A 87 29.28 -12.79 12.18
N GLU A 88 29.40 -13.15 13.46
CA GLU A 88 29.90 -12.24 14.48
C GLU A 88 31.36 -11.84 14.18
N LEU A 89 32.22 -12.80 13.91
CA LEU A 89 33.65 -12.56 13.68
C LEU A 89 33.91 -11.67 12.47
N ILE A 90 33.24 -11.91 11.33
CA ILE A 90 33.43 -11.10 10.12
C ILE A 90 32.96 -9.66 10.33
N VAL A 91 31.88 -9.47 11.10
CA VAL A 91 31.35 -8.14 11.38
C VAL A 91 32.17 -7.43 12.45
N GLU A 92 32.80 -8.12 13.40
CA GLU A 92 33.60 -7.47 14.45
C GLU A 92 35.04 -7.16 14.03
N ASN A 93 35.49 -7.70 12.91
CA ASN A 93 36.85 -7.48 12.43
C ASN A 93 36.99 -6.12 11.72
N GLU A 94 37.77 -5.22 12.32
CA GLU A 94 38.00 -3.85 11.84
C GLU A 94 38.69 -3.82 10.47
N ASP A 95 39.59 -4.75 10.16
CA ASP A 95 40.31 -4.78 8.89
C ASP A 95 39.34 -4.98 7.71
N TYR A 96 38.38 -5.91 7.86
CA TYR A 96 37.37 -6.14 6.82
C TYR A 96 36.37 -4.99 6.71
N GLN A 97 36.03 -4.31 7.81
CA GLN A 97 35.18 -3.11 7.77
C GLN A 97 35.87 -1.92 7.11
N ASP A 98 37.16 -1.73 7.40
CA ASP A 98 37.96 -0.65 6.83
C ASP A 98 38.21 -0.86 5.34
N ASP A 99 38.56 -2.09 4.93
CA ASP A 99 38.67 -2.44 3.52
C ASP A 99 37.35 -2.20 2.77
N TYR A 100 36.23 -2.61 3.36
CA TYR A 100 34.91 -2.36 2.80
C TYR A 100 34.61 -0.86 2.64
N SER A 101 34.92 -0.08 3.68
CA SER A 101 34.71 1.36 3.72
C SER A 101 35.59 2.11 2.71
N ASN A 102 36.83 1.67 2.52
CA ASN A 102 37.77 2.27 1.57
C ASN A 102 37.42 1.88 0.13
N SER A 103 37.11 0.61 -0.10
CA SER A 103 36.64 0.10 -1.39
C SER A 103 35.38 0.83 -1.89
N LEU A 104 34.49 1.22 -0.98
CA LEU A 104 33.30 2.00 -1.33
C LEU A 104 33.64 3.43 -1.83
N LYS A 105 34.75 4.03 -1.37
CA LYS A 105 35.22 5.35 -1.81
C LYS A 105 35.91 5.27 -3.18
N ASP A 106 36.61 4.18 -3.43
CA ASP A 106 37.45 3.98 -4.62
C ASP A 106 36.71 3.37 -5.82
N LYS A 107 35.37 3.30 -5.76
CA LYS A 107 34.57 2.65 -6.81
C LYS A 107 34.66 3.38 -8.16
N GLU A 108 35.46 2.85 -9.07
CA GLU A 108 35.47 3.26 -10.48
C GLU A 108 34.28 2.61 -11.21
N LYS A 109 33.12 3.27 -11.18
CA LYS A 109 31.86 2.92 -11.90
C LYS A 109 31.22 1.55 -11.58
N ASP A 110 31.99 0.54 -11.20
CA ASP A 110 31.54 -0.82 -10.90
C ASP A 110 31.76 -1.19 -9.43
N TRP A 111 30.90 -2.05 -8.90
CA TRP A 111 31.02 -2.58 -7.54
C TRP A 111 32.16 -3.61 -7.49
N LEU A 112 33.17 -3.31 -6.67
CA LEU A 112 34.31 -4.21 -6.41
C LEU A 112 33.83 -5.57 -5.84
N PRO A 113 34.59 -6.66 -6.06
CA PRO A 113 34.23 -8.01 -5.60
C PRO A 113 33.90 -8.06 -4.10
N ASN A 114 34.73 -7.47 -3.25
CA ASN A 114 34.50 -7.42 -1.80
C ASN A 114 33.18 -6.71 -1.42
N ILE A 115 32.83 -5.61 -2.10
CA ILE A 115 31.54 -4.93 -1.91
C ILE A 115 30.38 -5.85 -2.29
N LYS A 116 30.49 -6.56 -3.42
CA LYS A 116 29.48 -7.56 -3.83
C LYS A 116 29.38 -8.70 -2.81
N GLY A 117 30.50 -9.12 -2.22
CA GLY A 117 30.56 -10.06 -1.11
C GLY A 117 29.70 -9.59 0.08
N TRP A 118 29.91 -8.36 0.56
CA TRP A 118 29.11 -7.77 1.63
C TRP A 118 27.62 -7.61 1.28
N ILE A 119 27.31 -7.25 0.02
CA ILE A 119 25.93 -7.18 -0.46
C ILE A 119 25.26 -8.55 -0.39
N ASN A 120 25.94 -9.58 -0.89
CA ASN A 120 25.46 -10.95 -0.87
C ASN A 120 25.34 -11.50 0.56
N LEU A 121 26.26 -11.11 1.46
CA LEU A 121 26.20 -11.49 2.86
C LEU A 121 24.95 -10.92 3.55
N LEU A 122 24.61 -9.65 3.31
CA LEU A 122 23.36 -9.08 3.86
C LEU A 122 22.15 -9.86 3.35
N ILE A 123 22.09 -10.11 2.04
CA ILE A 123 20.99 -10.85 1.42
C ILE A 123 20.87 -12.24 2.04
N TRP A 124 21.99 -12.94 2.19
CA TRP A 124 22.05 -14.27 2.78
C TRP A 124 21.57 -14.25 4.24
N CYS A 125 22.07 -13.32 5.06
CA CYS A 125 21.66 -13.15 6.45
C CYS A 125 20.16 -12.89 6.58
N VAL A 126 19.60 -12.04 5.72
CA VAL A 126 18.16 -11.73 5.73
C VAL A 126 17.33 -12.96 5.33
N LYS A 127 17.73 -13.69 4.27
CA LYS A 127 17.02 -14.90 3.84
C LYS A 127 17.04 -16.01 4.90
N ASN A 128 18.11 -16.11 5.66
CA ASN A 128 18.30 -17.15 6.67
C ASN A 128 17.94 -16.72 8.11
N GLY A 129 17.38 -15.52 8.31
CA GLY A 129 17.01 -15.02 9.65
C GLY A 129 18.20 -14.88 10.60
N ALA A 130 19.39 -14.58 10.08
CA ALA A 130 20.66 -14.64 10.79
C ALA A 130 21.43 -13.31 10.79
N LEU A 131 20.74 -12.18 10.62
CA LEU A 131 21.40 -10.87 10.57
C LEU A 131 21.96 -10.48 11.96
N PRO A 132 23.29 -10.30 12.13
CA PRO A 132 23.86 -9.91 13.41
C PRO A 132 23.73 -8.39 13.65
N THR A 133 23.91 -7.99 14.90
CA THR A 133 24.21 -6.58 15.24
C THR A 133 25.58 -6.17 14.70
N LYS A 134 25.85 -4.87 14.64
CA LYS A 134 27.00 -4.20 14.02
C LYS A 134 27.16 -4.39 12.51
N PHE A 135 26.27 -5.15 11.86
CA PHE A 135 26.39 -5.45 10.43
C PHE A 135 26.45 -4.16 9.58
N PRO A 136 27.40 -4.02 8.64
CA PRO A 136 27.53 -2.82 7.83
C PRO A 136 26.56 -2.81 6.64
N ILE A 137 25.76 -1.74 6.50
CA ILE A 137 24.80 -1.57 5.41
C ILE A 137 25.17 -0.37 4.54
N ILE A 138 25.19 -0.56 3.22
CA ILE A 138 25.32 0.53 2.26
C ILE A 138 24.02 1.33 2.21
N THR A 139 24.13 2.61 2.48
CA THR A 139 23.02 3.55 2.33
C THR A 139 22.99 4.17 0.93
N LYS A 140 21.89 4.84 0.57
CA LYS A 140 21.76 5.60 -0.69
C LYS A 140 22.72 6.80 -0.78
N LYS A 141 23.38 7.18 0.33
CA LYS A 141 24.49 8.14 0.32
C LYS A 141 25.80 7.50 -0.16
N GLU A 142 25.81 6.19 -0.39
CA GLU A 142 27.02 5.41 -0.68
C GLU A 142 28.01 5.48 0.49
N SER A 143 27.46 5.43 1.70
CA SER A 143 28.22 5.32 2.95
C SER A 143 27.68 4.15 3.76
N ILE A 144 28.53 3.58 4.61
CA ILE A 144 28.18 2.49 5.50
C ILE A 144 27.44 3.01 6.73
N ARG A 145 26.47 2.23 7.19
CA ARG A 145 25.78 2.39 8.47
C ARG A 145 25.71 1.03 9.16
N ASN A 146 26.21 0.96 10.39
CA ASN A 146 26.20 -0.27 11.17
C ASN A 146 24.87 -0.45 11.92
N ILE A 147 24.41 -1.70 12.05
CA ILE A 147 23.20 -2.03 12.80
C ILE A 147 23.50 -2.07 14.31
N GLU A 148 23.30 -0.97 15.02
CA GLU A 148 23.52 -0.98 16.48
C GLU A 148 22.46 -1.80 17.24
N ASP A 149 21.19 -1.73 16.82
CA ASP A 149 20.08 -2.42 17.46
C ASP A 149 19.00 -2.79 16.42
N LEU A 150 18.78 -4.10 16.24
CA LEU A 150 17.78 -4.63 15.29
C LEU A 150 16.33 -4.28 15.68
N ASN A 151 16.09 -3.88 16.93
CA ASN A 151 14.77 -3.50 17.43
C ASN A 151 14.45 -2.02 17.26
N LYS A 152 15.44 -1.22 16.81
CA LYS A 152 15.31 0.23 16.69
C LYS A 152 15.27 0.64 15.22
N PRO A 153 14.17 1.25 14.74
CA PRO A 153 14.05 1.64 13.34
C PRO A 153 15.01 2.78 12.99
N GLU A 154 15.90 2.52 12.04
CA GLU A 154 16.95 3.47 11.66
C GLU A 154 17.06 3.70 10.14
N LEU A 155 16.56 2.79 9.31
CA LEU A 155 16.76 2.82 7.86
C LEU A 155 15.46 2.50 7.10
N PHE A 156 15.10 3.31 6.12
CA PHE A 156 14.08 2.98 5.14
C PHE A 156 14.63 2.05 4.06
N ILE A 157 13.81 1.12 3.58
CA ILE A 157 14.03 0.56 2.24
C ILE A 157 13.84 1.67 1.19
N PRO A 158 14.37 1.54 -0.04
CA PRO A 158 14.11 2.51 -1.11
C PRO A 158 12.61 2.72 -1.31
N PHE A 159 12.17 3.97 -1.52
CA PHE A 159 10.74 4.29 -1.51
C PHE A 159 10.01 3.63 -2.69
N LYS A 160 10.71 3.46 -3.83
CA LYS A 160 10.25 2.65 -4.98
C LYS A 160 10.00 1.16 -4.66
N GLN A 161 10.43 0.70 -3.48
CA GLN A 161 10.24 -0.68 -3.02
C GLN A 161 9.17 -0.77 -1.93
N MET A 162 8.55 0.34 -1.50
CA MET A 162 7.54 0.32 -0.42
C MET A 162 6.19 -0.24 -0.87
N ASP A 163 5.78 0.07 -2.10
CA ASP A 163 4.53 -0.39 -2.69
C ASP A 163 4.77 -1.33 -3.88
N ASN A 164 3.73 -2.03 -4.33
CA ASN A 164 3.74 -2.84 -5.54
C ASN A 164 3.16 -2.08 -6.75
N ASP A 165 2.34 -1.05 -6.53
CA ASP A 165 1.77 -0.20 -7.58
C ASP A 165 2.85 0.71 -8.21
N GLU A 166 3.04 0.61 -9.53
CA GLU A 166 4.10 1.35 -10.25
C GLU A 166 3.89 2.88 -10.25
N GLU A 167 2.64 3.35 -10.31
CA GLU A 167 2.33 4.78 -10.23
C GLU A 167 2.68 5.31 -8.85
N LEU A 168 2.27 4.58 -7.81
CA LEU A 168 2.56 4.94 -6.43
C LEU A 168 4.07 4.83 -6.11
N LYS A 169 4.80 3.88 -6.70
CA LYS A 169 6.28 3.81 -6.57
C LYS A 169 6.95 5.05 -7.14
N ALA A 170 6.54 5.48 -8.33
CA ALA A 170 7.08 6.68 -8.96
C ALA A 170 6.77 7.93 -8.12
N GLU A 171 5.53 8.02 -7.61
CA GLU A 171 5.11 9.10 -6.73
C GLU A 171 5.90 9.11 -5.41
N LEU A 172 6.06 7.96 -4.75
CA LEU A 172 6.78 7.87 -3.47
C LEU A 172 8.26 8.24 -3.61
N SER A 173 8.90 7.86 -4.72
CA SER A 173 10.32 8.13 -4.97
C SER A 173 10.65 9.61 -4.92
N GLN A 174 9.72 10.49 -5.31
CA GLN A 174 9.93 11.94 -5.26
C GLN A 174 10.11 12.46 -3.82
N TYR A 175 9.50 11.78 -2.84
CA TYR A 175 9.53 12.17 -1.44
C TYR A 175 10.83 11.75 -0.74
N GLU A 176 11.70 10.94 -1.35
CA GLU A 176 13.01 10.65 -0.78
C GLU A 176 13.87 11.91 -0.60
N LEU A 177 13.65 12.95 -1.40
CA LEU A 177 14.43 14.19 -1.39
C LEU A 177 14.40 14.90 -0.02
N ILE A 178 13.31 14.76 0.74
CA ILE A 178 13.17 15.35 2.07
C ILE A 178 13.86 14.52 3.17
N TYR A 179 14.19 13.26 2.89
CA TYR A 179 14.91 12.39 3.82
C TYR A 179 16.44 12.47 3.59
N PRO A 180 17.24 12.25 4.64
CA PRO A 180 18.68 12.07 4.49
C PRO A 180 18.99 10.78 3.71
N LYS A 181 19.90 10.84 2.73
CA LYS A 181 20.28 9.65 1.94
C LYS A 181 20.92 8.53 2.79
N ASN A 182 21.49 8.85 3.95
CA ASN A 182 22.01 7.87 4.92
C ASN A 182 20.91 7.22 5.81
N ARG A 183 19.64 7.60 5.61
CA ARG A 183 18.46 6.96 6.20
C ARG A 183 17.72 6.06 5.22
N ILE A 184 18.24 5.87 4.01
CA ILE A 184 17.64 5.03 2.97
C ILE A 184 18.68 3.99 2.57
N MET A 185 18.28 2.71 2.50
CA MET A 185 19.13 1.62 2.04
C MET A 185 19.45 1.77 0.56
N HIS A 186 20.62 1.33 0.12
CA HIS A 186 20.99 1.40 -1.29
C HIS A 186 20.11 0.46 -2.14
N GLU A 187 19.82 0.84 -3.39
CA GLU A 187 18.94 0.06 -4.28
C GLU A 187 19.57 -1.25 -4.76
N ILE A 188 20.90 -1.34 -4.71
CA ILE A 188 21.70 -2.50 -5.13
C ILE A 188 21.21 -3.81 -4.51
N TYR A 189 20.85 -3.81 -3.23
CA TYR A 189 20.37 -5.02 -2.56
C TYR A 189 19.10 -5.59 -3.21
N PHE A 190 18.22 -4.72 -3.71
CA PHE A 190 16.96 -5.10 -4.36
C PHE A 190 17.20 -5.46 -5.84
N GLU A 191 18.19 -4.85 -6.47
CA GLU A 191 18.61 -5.16 -7.84
C GLU A 191 19.32 -6.52 -7.94
N THR A 192 19.99 -6.96 -6.88
CA THR A 192 20.65 -8.27 -6.82
C THR A 192 19.66 -9.42 -6.65
N VAL A 193 18.52 -9.21 -5.96
CA VAL A 193 17.55 -10.28 -5.64
C VAL A 193 16.32 -10.31 -6.55
N ARG A 194 16.37 -9.77 -7.78
CA ARG A 194 15.19 -9.52 -8.65
C ARG A 194 14.14 -10.64 -8.67
N GLU A 195 14.56 -11.90 -8.76
CA GLU A 195 13.65 -13.07 -8.82
C GLU A 195 12.98 -13.40 -7.48
N ASP A 196 13.61 -13.06 -6.36
CA ASP A 196 13.16 -13.39 -4.99
C ASP A 196 12.86 -12.12 -4.16
N LEU A 197 12.58 -11.01 -4.85
CA LEU A 197 12.43 -9.68 -4.27
C LEU A 197 11.35 -9.62 -3.19
N LYS A 198 10.22 -10.31 -3.42
CA LYS A 198 9.07 -10.33 -2.51
C LYS A 198 9.44 -10.98 -1.18
N ASN A 199 10.10 -12.13 -1.20
CA ASN A 199 10.50 -12.85 0.02
C ASN A 199 11.63 -12.12 0.73
N PHE A 200 12.62 -11.60 -0.01
CA PHE A 200 13.67 -10.78 0.57
C PHE A 200 13.10 -9.56 1.31
N LYS A 201 12.18 -8.81 0.69
CA LYS A 201 11.53 -7.66 1.32
C LYS A 201 10.75 -8.08 2.58
N ALA A 202 9.99 -9.17 2.52
CA ALA A 202 9.24 -9.67 3.68
C ALA A 202 10.19 -10.03 4.85
N ASN A 203 11.25 -10.78 4.57
CA ASN A 203 12.23 -11.18 5.57
C ASN A 203 13.02 -9.98 6.14
N LEU A 204 13.34 -8.99 5.29
CA LEU A 204 14.02 -7.77 5.72
C LEU A 204 13.15 -6.97 6.70
N LEU A 205 11.84 -6.88 6.45
CA LEU A 205 10.90 -6.15 7.28
C LEU A 205 10.51 -6.88 8.57
N ASN A 206 10.91 -8.14 8.76
CA ASN A 206 10.80 -8.81 10.06
C ASN A 206 11.76 -8.22 11.11
N TYR A 207 12.80 -7.49 10.66
CA TYR A 207 13.67 -6.74 11.55
C TYR A 207 13.14 -5.31 11.68
N ASN A 208 12.82 -4.89 12.91
CA ASN A 208 12.30 -3.55 13.22
C ASN A 208 13.27 -2.39 12.84
N PHE A 209 14.53 -2.71 12.54
CA PHE A 209 15.52 -1.77 12.01
C PHE A 209 15.12 -1.16 10.67
N PHE A 210 14.48 -1.94 9.80
CA PHE A 210 14.10 -1.54 8.44
C PHE A 210 12.65 -1.07 8.37
N LEU A 211 12.45 0.11 7.80
CA LEU A 211 11.14 0.73 7.64
C LEU A 211 10.63 0.50 6.22
N GLY A 212 9.53 -0.25 6.09
CA GLY A 212 8.82 -0.50 4.82
C GLY A 212 7.72 0.49 4.49
N LYS A 213 7.40 1.42 5.40
CA LYS A 213 6.33 2.42 5.26
C LYS A 213 6.77 3.76 5.82
N ILE A 214 6.46 4.84 5.11
CA ILE A 214 6.76 6.22 5.52
C ILE A 214 6.06 6.57 6.84
N LEU A 215 4.78 6.20 6.98
CA LEU A 215 4.02 6.43 8.20
C LEU A 215 4.16 5.24 9.14
N GLN A 216 4.38 5.53 10.43
CA GLN A 216 4.49 4.53 11.49
C GLN A 216 3.47 4.82 12.57
N TYR A 217 2.86 3.78 13.12
CA TYR A 217 1.97 3.90 14.26
C TYR A 217 2.69 3.42 15.52
N ARG A 218 2.45 4.10 16.65
CA ARG A 218 3.09 3.81 17.92
C ARG A 218 2.06 3.78 19.03
N ASN A 219 2.26 2.87 19.98
CA ASN A 219 1.49 2.85 21.22
C ASN A 219 2.11 3.75 22.30
N ASN A 220 3.35 4.22 22.11
CA ASN A 220 4.02 5.13 23.02
C ASN A 220 4.83 6.19 22.28
N ILE A 221 4.73 7.44 22.72
CA ILE A 221 5.55 8.54 22.20
C ILE A 221 5.95 9.53 23.30
N SER A 222 7.09 10.18 23.10
CA SER A 222 7.46 11.40 23.83
C SER A 222 7.11 12.62 22.98
N ILE A 223 6.48 13.63 23.61
CA ILE A 223 6.06 14.89 22.99
C ILE A 223 6.24 16.05 23.98
N ASN A 224 6.66 17.22 23.49
CA ASN A 224 6.78 18.41 24.33
C ASN A 224 5.41 19.07 24.55
N TRP A 225 5.33 19.96 25.54
CA TRP A 225 4.07 20.62 25.91
C TRP A 225 3.46 21.43 24.74
N THR A 226 4.28 22.12 23.93
CA THR A 226 3.78 22.96 22.81
C THR A 226 3.11 22.11 21.75
N SER A 227 3.70 20.96 21.42
CA SER A 227 3.15 20.04 20.42
C SER A 227 1.93 19.30 20.95
N LEU A 228 1.93 18.91 22.23
CA LEU A 228 0.72 18.33 22.85
C LEU A 228 -0.44 19.34 22.84
N ALA A 229 -0.19 20.60 23.17
CA ALA A 229 -1.21 21.64 23.16
C ALA A 229 -1.84 21.86 21.78
N LYS A 230 -1.13 21.56 20.69
CA LYS A 230 -1.69 21.61 19.32
C LYS A 230 -2.49 20.36 18.93
N LEU A 231 -2.45 19.29 19.71
CA LEU A 231 -3.20 18.05 19.47
C LEU A 231 -4.43 17.89 20.36
N LEU A 232 -4.56 18.67 21.43
CA LEU A 232 -5.78 18.68 22.22
C LEU A 232 -6.97 19.12 21.37
N ASP A 233 -8.14 18.56 21.70
CA ASP A 233 -9.40 18.91 21.05
C ASP A 233 -9.66 20.42 21.11
N PRO A 234 -9.76 21.11 19.95
CA PRO A 234 -10.07 22.53 19.90
C PRO A 234 -11.57 22.84 19.97
N TYR A 235 -12.50 21.86 20.05
CA TYR A 235 -13.94 22.14 19.92
C TYR A 235 -14.59 22.85 21.14
N PRO A 236 -15.16 24.06 20.93
CA PRO A 236 -15.91 24.90 21.89
C PRO A 236 -17.23 24.39 22.45
N ASP A 237 -17.84 23.43 21.76
CA ASP A 237 -19.25 23.13 21.94
C ASP A 237 -19.50 21.82 22.71
N SER A 238 -18.45 21.20 23.26
CA SER A 238 -18.64 20.19 24.30
C SER A 238 -18.92 20.91 25.62
N GLU A 239 -19.81 20.37 26.46
CA GLU A 239 -20.10 20.86 27.82
C GLU A 239 -18.86 20.95 28.76
N TYR A 240 -17.65 20.74 28.23
CA TYR A 240 -16.36 20.74 28.90
C TYR A 240 -15.49 21.98 28.60
N TYR A 241 -16.03 23.03 27.96
CA TYR A 241 -15.24 24.15 27.45
C TYR A 241 -14.73 25.16 28.51
N GLU A 242 -15.16 25.04 29.77
CA GLU A 242 -14.66 25.91 30.85
C GLU A 242 -13.24 25.57 31.32
N ASP A 243 -12.68 24.46 30.83
CA ASP A 243 -11.39 23.94 31.27
C ASP A 243 -10.42 23.79 30.08
N ARG A 244 -9.82 24.91 29.61
CA ARG A 244 -8.47 24.79 29.00
C ARG A 244 -7.49 24.48 30.13
N GLU A 245 -7.54 23.24 30.56
CA GLU A 245 -6.78 22.71 31.67
C GLU A 245 -5.29 23.02 31.46
N GLU A 246 -4.65 23.63 32.47
CA GLU A 246 -3.22 23.93 32.40
C GLU A 246 -2.42 22.63 32.20
N ILE A 247 -2.04 22.36 30.95
CA ILE A 247 -1.12 21.28 30.62
C ILE A 247 0.21 21.62 31.27
N SER A 248 0.73 20.70 32.09
CA SER A 248 2.05 20.87 32.70
C SER A 248 3.11 21.11 31.62
N ARG A 249 3.96 22.13 31.80
CA ARG A 249 5.06 22.49 30.89
C ARG A 249 6.24 21.53 31.02
N VAL A 250 5.99 20.25 30.78
CA VAL A 250 6.98 19.16 30.84
C VAL A 250 7.01 18.40 29.51
N ASN A 251 7.95 17.46 29.38
CA ASN A 251 7.88 16.45 28.33
C ASN A 251 6.89 15.37 28.73
N HIS A 252 5.93 15.11 27.86
CA HIS A 252 4.84 14.18 28.06
C HIS A 252 5.18 12.84 27.40
N LYS A 253 5.00 11.76 28.15
CA LYS A 253 5.04 10.38 27.66
C LYS A 253 3.60 9.91 27.49
N LEU A 254 3.17 9.86 26.24
CA LEU A 254 1.84 9.41 25.86
C LEU A 254 1.86 7.90 25.63
N LYS A 255 0.83 7.21 26.14
CA LYS A 255 0.67 5.76 26.03
C LYS A 255 -0.76 5.37 25.67
N ASN A 256 -0.90 4.42 24.78
CA ASN A 256 -2.14 3.72 24.46
C ASN A 256 -1.88 2.21 24.46
N ASN A 257 -2.92 1.39 24.58
CA ASN A 257 -2.79 -0.07 24.50
C ASN A 257 -2.54 -0.52 23.05
N GLU A 258 -3.05 0.25 22.09
CA GLU A 258 -2.95 -0.02 20.66
C GLU A 258 -1.94 0.93 19.98
N GLU A 259 -1.37 0.48 18.87
CA GLU A 259 -0.52 1.32 18.02
C GLU A 259 -1.36 2.24 17.15
N ILE A 260 -1.88 3.32 17.75
CA ILE A 260 -2.79 4.26 17.06
C ILE A 260 -2.19 5.64 16.82
N ILE A 261 -1.05 5.97 17.45
CA ILE A 261 -0.46 7.30 17.33
C ILE A 261 0.42 7.36 16.09
N SER A 262 -0.04 8.08 15.06
CA SER A 262 0.67 8.19 13.78
C SER A 262 1.89 9.11 13.90
N ASN A 263 3.00 8.71 13.27
CA ASN A 263 4.29 9.38 13.36
C ASN A 263 5.07 9.26 12.06
N LEU A 264 5.70 10.37 11.63
CA LEU A 264 6.71 10.38 10.57
C LEU A 264 8.11 10.15 11.20
N PRO A 265 8.80 9.05 10.86
CA PRO A 265 10.17 8.79 11.32
C PRO A 265 11.14 9.90 10.91
N PHE A 266 12.21 10.08 11.70
CA PHE A 266 13.29 11.02 11.41
C PHE A 266 12.87 12.49 11.23
N TRP A 267 11.74 12.91 11.82
CA TRP A 267 11.21 14.27 11.70
C TRP A 267 12.24 15.39 11.94
N ASN A 268 13.10 15.25 12.94
CA ASN A 268 14.14 16.25 13.23
C ASN A 268 15.13 16.41 12.06
N GLU A 269 15.48 15.31 11.38
CA GLU A 269 16.35 15.32 10.20
C GLU A 269 15.62 15.85 8.97
N ILE A 270 14.32 15.55 8.83
CA ILE A 270 13.47 16.12 7.77
C ILE A 270 13.42 17.65 7.91
N ILE A 271 13.11 18.19 9.09
CA ILE A 271 13.06 19.65 9.30
C ILE A 271 14.38 20.29 8.93
N GLY A 272 15.51 19.75 9.39
CA GLY A 272 16.83 20.32 9.10
C GLY A 272 17.15 20.41 7.60
N ARG A 273 16.49 19.60 6.77
CA ARG A 273 16.63 19.63 5.30
C ARG A 273 15.59 20.49 4.59
N VAL A 274 14.43 20.68 5.20
CA VAL A 274 13.25 21.32 4.63
C VAL A 274 13.19 22.81 4.98
N SER A 275 13.53 23.17 6.21
CA SER A 275 13.27 24.50 6.81
C SER A 275 13.91 25.68 6.05
N ASN A 276 14.97 25.42 5.30
CA ASN A 276 15.72 26.42 4.53
C ASN A 276 15.65 26.18 3.01
N ASN A 277 14.77 25.29 2.53
CA ASN A 277 14.70 24.92 1.11
C ASN A 277 13.24 24.87 0.63
N PRO A 278 12.77 25.89 -0.12
CA PRO A 278 11.39 25.97 -0.59
C PRO A 278 10.92 24.74 -1.37
N GLU A 279 11.74 24.21 -2.28
CA GLU A 279 11.39 23.01 -3.04
C GLU A 279 11.14 21.80 -2.14
N ARG A 280 12.01 21.55 -1.17
CA ARG A 280 11.82 20.45 -0.21
C ARG A 280 10.63 20.68 0.71
N ALA A 281 10.32 21.92 1.07
CA ALA A 281 9.11 22.23 1.83
C ALA A 281 7.84 21.97 1.02
N ARG A 282 7.85 22.29 -0.28
CA ARG A 282 6.77 21.92 -1.21
C ARG A 282 6.61 20.42 -1.29
N ILE A 283 7.71 19.67 -1.41
CA ILE A 283 7.70 18.19 -1.45
C ILE A 283 7.17 17.61 -0.14
N LEU A 284 7.58 18.14 1.03
CA LEU A 284 7.06 17.71 2.33
C LEU A 284 5.55 17.91 2.39
N PHE A 285 5.05 19.09 2.04
CA PHE A 285 3.60 19.33 2.10
C PHE A 285 2.83 18.46 1.10
N LYS A 286 3.38 18.23 -0.12
CA LYS A 286 2.81 17.29 -1.10
C LYS A 286 2.77 15.87 -0.56
N LEU A 287 3.82 15.38 0.12
CA LEU A 287 3.79 14.10 0.81
C LEU A 287 2.62 14.04 1.80
N ILE A 288 2.43 15.11 2.59
CA ILE A 288 1.32 15.16 3.55
C ILE A 288 -0.04 15.12 2.84
N THR A 289 -0.25 16.01 1.86
CA THR A 289 -1.57 16.22 1.24
C THR A 289 -1.97 15.15 0.23
N TYR A 290 -1.01 14.57 -0.49
CA TYR A 290 -1.31 13.60 -1.55
C TYR A 290 -1.25 12.16 -1.03
N TYR A 291 -0.37 11.87 -0.05
CA TYR A 291 -0.15 10.52 0.43
C TYR A 291 -0.53 10.31 1.90
N ILE A 292 0.00 11.10 2.85
CA ILE A 292 -0.21 10.77 4.27
C ILE A 292 -1.68 10.90 4.68
N ILE A 293 -2.37 11.98 4.32
CA ILE A 293 -3.79 12.15 4.69
C ILE A 293 -4.74 11.24 3.90
N THR A 294 -4.24 10.54 2.86
CA THR A 294 -5.05 9.60 2.10
C THR A 294 -5.08 8.22 2.77
N ILE A 295 -3.96 7.80 3.36
CA ILE A 295 -3.83 6.53 4.07
C ILE A 295 -4.06 6.63 5.59
N ASP A 296 -4.00 7.84 6.16
CA ASP A 296 -4.20 8.07 7.59
C ASP A 296 -5.46 8.89 7.86
N ASP A 297 -6.32 8.37 8.73
CA ASP A 297 -7.48 9.09 9.26
C ASP A 297 -7.30 9.52 10.72
N SER A 298 -6.18 9.15 11.37
CA SER A 298 -5.90 9.48 12.77
C SER A 298 -6.00 10.99 13.05
N TRP A 299 -5.57 11.82 12.09
CA TRP A 299 -5.61 13.28 12.17
C TRP A 299 -7.03 13.89 12.19
N LYS A 300 -8.07 13.10 11.89
CA LYS A 300 -9.48 13.54 11.93
C LYS A 300 -10.25 13.05 13.15
N THR A 301 -9.65 12.16 13.92
CA THR A 301 -10.28 11.47 15.04
C THR A 301 -9.72 11.97 16.36
N TYR A 302 -10.45 11.70 17.45
CA TYR A 302 -10.00 11.94 18.80
C TYR A 302 -9.92 10.62 19.55
N THR A 303 -8.96 10.51 20.46
CA THR A 303 -8.80 9.33 21.29
C THR A 303 -8.28 9.70 22.67
N ASN A 304 -8.64 8.90 23.66
CA ASN A 304 -8.17 9.06 25.03
C ASN A 304 -6.83 8.34 25.20
N ILE A 305 -5.83 9.05 25.70
CA ILE A 305 -4.45 8.58 25.83
C ILE A 305 -3.94 8.85 27.23
N SER A 306 -3.25 7.85 27.80
CA SER A 306 -2.60 7.98 29.09
C SER A 306 -1.34 8.83 28.99
N CYS A 307 -1.12 9.68 29.97
CA CYS A 307 -0.01 10.62 30.08
C CYS A 307 0.66 10.50 31.45
N ASN A 308 1.95 10.81 31.52
CA ASN A 308 2.70 10.88 32.77
C ASN A 308 2.50 12.19 33.56
N CYS A 309 1.73 13.16 33.05
CA CYS A 309 1.49 14.42 33.74
C CYS A 309 0.47 14.26 34.88
N GLY A 310 0.24 15.32 35.66
CA GLY A 310 -0.70 15.29 36.79
C GLY A 310 -2.14 14.88 36.43
N LYS A 311 -2.54 15.07 35.16
CA LYS A 311 -3.88 14.73 34.65
C LYS A 311 -4.06 13.26 34.30
N LYS A 312 -2.96 12.52 34.13
CA LYS A 312 -2.91 11.09 33.77
C LYS A 312 -3.53 10.70 32.41
N ASN A 313 -4.50 11.43 31.87
CA ASN A 313 -5.18 11.14 30.61
C ASN A 313 -5.50 12.43 29.83
N HIS A 314 -5.49 12.35 28.50
CA HIS A 314 -5.86 13.44 27.59
C HIS A 314 -6.66 12.92 26.40
N ILE A 315 -7.65 13.70 25.95
CA ILE A 315 -8.31 13.49 24.65
C ILE A 315 -7.52 14.27 23.60
N ILE A 316 -6.89 13.56 22.66
CA ILE A 316 -6.05 14.17 21.64
C ILE A 316 -6.40 13.66 20.25
N ILE A 317 -5.99 14.41 19.23
CA ILE A 317 -5.79 13.91 17.88
C ILE A 317 -4.54 13.00 17.90
N PRO A 318 -4.63 11.69 17.63
CA PRO A 318 -3.50 10.76 17.70
C PRO A 318 -2.54 10.86 16.51
N SER A 319 -2.10 12.08 16.18
CA SER A 319 -1.19 12.36 15.08
C SER A 319 0.01 13.20 15.50
N LYS A 320 1.12 12.53 15.82
CA LYS A 320 2.38 13.21 16.17
C LYS A 320 2.92 14.01 15.00
N TYR A 321 2.77 13.50 13.78
CA TYR A 321 3.23 14.22 12.58
C TYR A 321 2.46 15.53 12.38
N LEU A 322 1.16 15.58 12.69
CA LEU A 322 0.38 16.81 12.62
C LEU A 322 0.82 17.82 13.68
N ALA A 323 1.06 17.37 14.91
CA ALA A 323 1.61 18.20 15.99
C ALA A 323 2.88 18.90 15.51
N ASN A 324 3.76 18.08 14.95
CA ASN A 324 5.04 18.46 14.41
C ASN A 324 4.92 19.50 13.28
N LEU A 325 4.00 19.30 12.33
CA LEU A 325 3.71 20.25 11.25
C LEU A 325 3.19 21.60 11.78
N LYS A 326 2.44 21.59 12.89
CA LYS A 326 1.84 22.79 13.49
C LYS A 326 2.79 23.58 14.39
N THR A 327 3.82 22.95 14.96
CA THR A 327 4.71 23.57 15.96
C THR A 327 6.12 23.85 15.48
N HIS A 328 6.65 23.09 14.53
CA HIS A 328 8.02 23.29 14.07
C HIS A 328 8.08 24.32 12.95
N SER A 329 9.12 25.13 12.97
CA SER A 329 9.40 26.09 11.89
C SER A 329 10.00 25.39 10.68
N TRP A 330 9.15 24.78 9.84
CA TRP A 330 9.59 24.05 8.64
C TRP A 330 9.29 24.80 7.34
N VAL A 331 8.50 25.88 7.37
CA VAL A 331 8.17 26.63 6.15
C VAL A 331 9.24 27.70 5.89
N PRO A 332 10.02 27.60 4.80
CA PRO A 332 11.00 28.62 4.43
C PRO A 332 10.28 29.85 3.87
N VAL A 333 10.56 31.02 4.46
CA VAL A 333 10.01 32.31 4.00
C VAL A 333 11.16 33.24 3.66
N GLU A 334 11.13 33.83 2.47
CA GLU A 334 12.06 34.88 2.06
C GLU A 334 11.75 36.17 2.82
N VAL A 335 12.77 36.71 3.49
CA VAL A 335 12.71 37.95 4.26
C VAL A 335 13.81 38.87 3.74
N THR A 336 13.43 40.09 3.36
CA THR A 336 14.39 41.13 3.00
C THR A 336 14.96 41.74 4.29
N ASN A 337 16.27 41.66 4.45
CA ASN A 337 16.97 42.26 5.57
C ASN A 337 17.18 43.77 5.35
N ASN A 338 17.59 44.49 6.39
CA ASN A 338 17.83 45.95 6.35
C ASN A 338 18.89 46.38 5.31
N GLU A 339 19.67 45.44 4.80
CA GLU A 339 20.70 45.63 3.78
C GLU A 339 20.20 45.30 2.35
N ASN A 340 18.89 45.13 2.16
CA ASN A 340 18.25 44.68 0.90
C ASN A 340 18.67 43.29 0.42
N GLU A 341 19.29 42.49 1.27
CA GLU A 341 19.60 41.08 0.99
C GLU A 341 18.41 40.18 1.33
N THR A 342 18.12 39.22 0.45
CA THR A 342 17.06 38.21 0.68
C THR A 342 17.64 37.04 1.47
N GLU A 343 17.09 36.79 2.65
CA GLU A 343 17.45 35.65 3.51
C GLU A 343 16.24 34.72 3.69
N ILE A 344 16.47 33.40 3.66
CA ILE A 344 15.43 32.41 3.95
C ILE A 344 15.38 32.17 5.46
N LYS A 345 14.23 32.45 6.09
CA LYS A 345 13.99 32.20 7.51
C LYS A 345 12.92 31.12 7.70
N PRO A 346 13.20 30.06 8.48
CA PRO A 346 12.19 29.09 8.87
C PRO A 346 11.07 29.71 9.70
N ARG A 347 9.82 29.43 9.36
CA ARG A 347 8.62 29.85 10.08
C ARG A 347 7.67 28.67 10.31
N GLU A 348 6.81 28.80 11.31
CA GLU A 348 5.71 27.86 11.54
C GLU A 348 4.73 27.86 10.35
N ALA A 349 4.08 26.72 10.12
CA ALA A 349 3.02 26.63 9.12
C ALA A 349 1.78 27.42 9.58
N ASN A 350 1.41 28.41 8.79
CA ASN A 350 0.16 29.14 8.89
C ASN A 350 -0.30 29.51 7.47
N LYS A 351 -1.49 30.09 7.37
CA LYS A 351 -2.06 30.55 6.10
C LYS A 351 -1.09 31.36 5.25
N GLU A 352 -0.59 32.47 5.78
CA GLU A 352 0.27 33.41 5.04
C GLU A 352 1.55 32.74 4.53
N ASN A 353 2.22 31.96 5.38
CA ASN A 353 3.48 31.30 5.05
C ASN A 353 3.26 30.20 3.99
N LEU A 354 2.16 29.44 4.07
CA LEU A 354 1.83 28.42 3.08
C LEU A 354 1.41 29.03 1.75
N GLU A 355 0.63 30.12 1.75
CA GLU A 355 0.28 30.86 0.54
C GLU A 355 1.53 31.42 -0.16
N LYS A 356 2.49 31.96 0.60
CA LYS A 356 3.80 32.39 0.08
C LYS A 356 4.62 31.23 -0.49
N LEU A 357 4.59 30.07 0.16
CA LEU A 357 5.36 28.90 -0.30
C LEU A 357 4.85 28.37 -1.65
N PHE A 358 3.55 28.31 -1.87
CA PHE A 358 2.98 27.71 -3.10
C PHE A 358 2.59 28.72 -4.18
N GLY A 359 2.34 29.97 -3.81
CA GLY A 359 1.62 30.91 -4.67
C GLY A 359 0.17 30.46 -4.91
N GLU A 360 -0.59 31.28 -5.63
CA GLU A 360 -2.01 31.01 -5.87
C GLU A 360 -2.22 29.77 -6.76
N GLU A 361 -1.46 29.64 -7.85
CA GLU A 361 -1.56 28.51 -8.78
C GLU A 361 -1.19 27.18 -8.10
N GLY A 362 -0.05 27.13 -7.41
CA GLY A 362 0.39 25.92 -6.71
C GLY A 362 -0.56 25.49 -5.60
N PHE A 363 -1.21 26.45 -4.92
CA PHE A 363 -2.21 26.13 -3.90
C PHE A 363 -3.50 25.58 -4.51
N GLN A 364 -3.92 26.09 -5.68
CA GLN A 364 -5.05 25.54 -6.43
C GLN A 364 -4.78 24.12 -6.92
N GLU A 365 -3.57 23.82 -7.41
CA GLU A 365 -3.16 22.46 -7.79
C GLU A 365 -3.27 21.48 -6.61
N ILE A 366 -2.82 21.90 -5.44
CA ILE A 366 -2.91 21.07 -4.22
C ILE A 366 -4.36 20.78 -3.88
N LEU A 367 -5.21 21.82 -3.86
CA LEU A 367 -6.63 21.66 -3.54
C LEU A 367 -7.38 20.76 -4.53
N LYS A 368 -6.99 20.74 -5.82
CA LYS A 368 -7.63 19.90 -6.85
C LYS A 368 -7.48 18.40 -6.58
N LYS A 369 -6.39 17.94 -5.96
CA LYS A 369 -6.12 16.50 -5.79
C LYS A 369 -7.07 15.82 -4.80
N ASN A 370 -7.32 16.42 -3.65
CA ASN A 370 -8.28 15.89 -2.67
C ASN A 370 -9.00 17.04 -1.93
N PRO A 371 -9.94 17.74 -2.60
CA PRO A 371 -10.57 18.96 -2.09
C PRO A 371 -11.08 18.89 -0.65
N LYS A 372 -11.80 17.81 -0.33
CA LYS A 372 -12.45 17.63 0.97
C LYS A 372 -11.43 17.37 2.07
N ARG A 373 -10.50 16.42 1.88
CA ARG A 373 -9.51 16.06 2.91
C ARG A 373 -8.47 17.18 3.08
N ILE A 374 -7.97 17.75 1.98
CA ILE A 374 -6.99 18.85 2.05
C ILE A 374 -7.64 20.09 2.66
N GLY A 375 -8.87 20.43 2.28
CA GLY A 375 -9.62 21.52 2.91
C GLY A 375 -9.71 21.38 4.43
N LYS A 376 -10.08 20.19 4.93
CA LYS A 376 -10.10 19.93 6.38
C LYS A 376 -8.72 19.98 7.02
N LEU A 377 -7.66 19.52 6.35
CA LEU A 377 -6.29 19.64 6.86
C LEU A 377 -5.87 21.11 7.02
N LEU A 378 -6.23 21.97 6.07
CA LEU A 378 -5.84 23.37 6.05
C LEU A 378 -6.40 24.18 7.23
N THR A 379 -7.53 23.78 7.81
CA THR A 379 -8.06 24.44 9.01
C THR A 379 -7.10 24.34 10.20
N HIS A 380 -6.25 23.30 10.26
CA HIS A 380 -5.20 23.18 11.26
C HIS A 380 -4.06 24.21 11.11
N PHE A 381 -4.00 24.91 9.97
CA PHE A 381 -3.02 25.96 9.66
C PHE A 381 -3.67 27.35 9.58
N TYR A 382 -4.81 27.53 10.24
CA TYR A 382 -5.54 28.81 10.34
C TYR A 382 -6.13 29.32 9.01
N PHE A 383 -6.40 28.41 8.07
CA PHE A 383 -7.28 28.74 6.94
C PHE A 383 -8.73 28.76 7.42
N ASP A 384 -9.45 29.79 6.99
CA ASP A 384 -10.87 29.93 7.27
C ASP A 384 -11.70 28.93 6.42
N GLU A 385 -12.70 28.30 7.03
CA GLU A 385 -13.51 27.28 6.36
C GLU A 385 -14.29 27.86 5.16
N LEU A 386 -14.86 29.06 5.32
CA LEU A 386 -15.59 29.73 4.24
C LEU A 386 -14.64 30.10 3.10
N GLU A 387 -13.44 30.59 3.40
CA GLU A 387 -12.41 30.84 2.41
C GLU A 387 -12.00 29.58 1.63
N ILE A 388 -11.81 28.45 2.32
CA ILE A 388 -11.52 27.17 1.67
C ILE A 388 -12.68 26.79 0.72
N GLN A 389 -13.93 26.89 1.18
CA GLN A 389 -15.09 26.58 0.33
C GLN A 389 -15.16 27.50 -0.90
N ILE A 390 -14.90 28.80 -0.74
CA ILE A 390 -14.84 29.76 -1.85
C ILE A 390 -13.77 29.35 -2.87
N ARG A 391 -12.57 28.94 -2.41
CA ARG A 391 -11.49 28.44 -3.27
C ARG A 391 -11.91 27.16 -4.00
N LEU A 392 -12.57 26.23 -3.32
CA LEU A 392 -13.08 25.00 -3.95
C LEU A 392 -14.15 25.27 -5.01
N ILE A 393 -15.08 26.19 -4.75
CA ILE A 393 -16.09 26.62 -5.73
C ILE A 393 -15.44 27.32 -6.92
N SER A 394 -14.46 28.18 -6.67
CA SER A 394 -13.67 28.86 -7.71
C SER A 394 -12.98 27.85 -8.62
N ILE A 395 -12.34 26.82 -8.06
CA ILE A 395 -11.72 25.71 -8.81
C ILE A 395 -12.77 24.93 -9.60
N LYS A 396 -13.87 24.52 -8.97
CA LYS A 396 -14.92 23.69 -9.59
C LYS A 396 -15.59 24.39 -10.77
N ASN A 397 -15.81 25.70 -10.66
CA ASN A 397 -16.52 26.49 -11.66
C ASN A 397 -15.58 27.26 -12.60
N GLU A 398 -14.26 27.10 -12.46
CA GLU A 398 -13.24 27.85 -13.22
C GLU A 398 -13.45 29.38 -13.20
N LYS A 399 -13.92 29.90 -12.05
CA LYS A 399 -14.24 31.31 -11.86
C LYS A 399 -13.22 31.99 -10.97
N PRO A 400 -12.89 33.28 -11.19
CA PRO A 400 -12.02 34.03 -10.28
C PRO A 400 -12.57 34.04 -8.85
N ILE A 401 -11.71 33.85 -7.85
CA ILE A 401 -12.08 33.88 -6.42
C ILE A 401 -12.88 35.14 -6.05
N ASN A 402 -12.49 36.29 -6.60
CA ASN A 402 -13.17 37.57 -6.33
C ASN A 402 -14.61 37.63 -6.85
N GLU A 403 -14.92 36.90 -7.93
CA GLU A 403 -16.29 36.78 -8.42
C GLU A 403 -17.13 35.96 -7.44
N ILE A 404 -16.62 34.80 -6.99
CA ILE A 404 -17.29 33.95 -6.01
C ILE A 404 -17.49 34.69 -4.68
N LYS A 405 -16.47 35.41 -4.20
CA LYS A 405 -16.56 36.26 -3.00
C LYS A 405 -17.69 37.28 -3.12
N ARG A 406 -17.81 37.95 -4.28
CA ARG A 406 -18.88 38.94 -4.51
C ARG A 406 -20.26 38.30 -4.47
N GLU A 407 -20.45 37.13 -5.08
CA GLU A 407 -21.74 36.42 -5.05
C GLU A 407 -22.08 35.93 -3.63
N VAL A 408 -21.12 35.36 -2.90
CA VAL A 408 -21.30 34.95 -1.50
C VAL A 408 -21.63 36.15 -0.62
N SER A 409 -20.97 37.30 -0.81
CA SER A 409 -21.27 38.52 -0.05
C SER A 409 -22.69 39.03 -0.28
N LYS A 410 -23.23 38.94 -1.51
CA LYS A 410 -24.64 39.29 -1.78
C LYS A 410 -25.59 38.38 -1.00
N ILE A 411 -25.34 37.07 -1.02
CA ILE A 411 -26.13 36.09 -0.27
C ILE A 411 -26.08 36.43 1.22
N ILE A 412 -24.90 36.65 1.80
CA ILE A 412 -24.77 36.97 3.23
C ILE A 412 -25.44 38.30 3.59
N ALA A 413 -25.39 39.31 2.72
CA ALA A 413 -25.98 40.62 2.96
C ALA A 413 -27.52 40.60 2.94
N GLU A 414 -28.12 39.70 2.16
CA GLU A 414 -29.57 39.64 1.95
C GLU A 414 -30.25 38.49 2.71
N ALA A 415 -29.49 37.50 3.17
CA ALA A 415 -30.04 36.27 3.72
C ALA A 415 -30.29 36.31 5.23
N ASP A 416 -31.48 35.85 5.63
CA ASP A 416 -31.75 35.40 6.99
C ASP A 416 -31.10 34.03 7.19
N LEU A 417 -30.29 33.89 8.25
CA LEU A 417 -29.61 32.65 8.63
C LEU A 417 -30.57 31.45 8.74
N ASN A 418 -31.82 31.67 9.17
CA ASN A 418 -32.82 30.61 9.24
C ASN A 418 -33.26 30.13 7.86
N ILE A 419 -33.40 31.04 6.89
CA ILE A 419 -33.73 30.72 5.50
C ILE A 419 -32.58 29.95 4.85
N VAL A 420 -31.32 30.35 5.10
CA VAL A 420 -30.14 29.64 4.59
C VAL A 420 -30.08 28.22 5.14
N LYS A 421 -30.34 28.02 6.44
CA LYS A 421 -30.38 26.67 7.04
C LYS A 421 -31.43 25.78 6.37
N ILE A 422 -32.66 26.28 6.21
CA ILE A 422 -33.75 25.55 5.56
C ILE A 422 -33.38 25.19 4.12
N ALA A 423 -32.83 26.15 3.36
CA ALA A 423 -32.42 25.92 1.97
C ALA A 423 -31.29 24.87 1.86
N VAL A 424 -30.31 24.91 2.77
CA VAL A 424 -29.22 23.94 2.82
C VAL A 424 -29.72 22.54 3.19
N GLU A 425 -30.66 22.43 4.13
CA GLU A 425 -31.28 21.15 4.51
C GLU A 425 -32.11 20.58 3.35
N ALA A 426 -32.96 21.38 2.72
CA ALA A 426 -33.74 20.97 1.55
C ALA A 426 -32.84 20.50 0.40
N TYR A 427 -31.74 21.22 0.14
CA TYR A 427 -30.75 20.82 -0.88
C TYR A 427 -30.06 19.49 -0.51
N LYS A 428 -29.68 19.29 0.76
CA LYS A 428 -29.10 18.03 1.23
C LYS A 428 -30.07 16.85 1.06
N GLU A 429 -31.35 17.05 1.35
CA GLU A 429 -32.37 16.02 1.14
C GLU A 429 -32.57 15.67 -0.34
N GLU A 430 -32.56 16.68 -1.21
CA GLU A 430 -32.66 16.47 -2.66
C GLU A 430 -31.44 15.70 -3.21
N GLN A 431 -30.24 16.04 -2.76
CA GLN A 431 -29.01 15.31 -3.14
C GLN A 431 -29.06 13.85 -2.65
N LYS A 432 -29.49 13.60 -1.41
CA LYS A 432 -29.65 12.23 -0.88
C LYS A 432 -30.66 11.42 -1.67
N LYS A 433 -31.73 12.04 -2.20
CA LYS A 433 -32.69 11.36 -3.08
C LYS A 433 -32.04 10.98 -4.41
N LYS A 434 -31.34 11.92 -5.05
CA LYS A 434 -30.61 11.67 -6.31
C LYS A 434 -29.56 10.56 -6.17
N GLU A 435 -28.75 10.58 -5.12
CA GLU A 435 -27.74 9.53 -4.87
C GLU A 435 -28.38 8.15 -4.66
N LYS A 436 -29.52 8.08 -3.95
CA LYS A 436 -30.26 6.82 -3.78
C LYS A 436 -30.84 6.30 -5.10
N ASP A 437 -31.36 7.19 -5.93
CA ASP A 437 -31.94 6.82 -7.22
C ASP A 437 -30.86 6.34 -8.19
N GLU A 438 -29.70 7.01 -8.24
CA GLU A 438 -28.54 6.60 -9.06
C GLU A 438 -27.97 5.25 -8.63
N ASN A 439 -27.73 5.05 -7.32
CA ASN A 439 -27.24 3.78 -6.79
C ASN A 439 -28.23 2.62 -7.08
N THR A 440 -29.53 2.89 -6.98
CA THR A 440 -30.57 1.89 -7.31
C THR A 440 -30.53 1.52 -8.80
N GLN A 441 -30.30 2.47 -9.70
CA GLN A 441 -30.18 2.21 -11.14
C GLN A 441 -28.94 1.38 -11.48
N GLU A 442 -27.80 1.68 -10.86
CA GLU A 442 -26.55 0.95 -11.07
C GLU A 442 -26.66 -0.50 -10.58
N ILE A 443 -27.19 -0.68 -9.37
CA ILE A 443 -27.52 -1.98 -8.80
C ILE A 443 -28.44 -2.79 -9.72
N ASN A 444 -29.50 -2.19 -10.26
CA ASN A 444 -30.42 -2.89 -11.16
C ASN A 444 -29.76 -3.32 -12.46
N LYS A 445 -28.80 -2.55 -12.96
CA LYS A 445 -28.04 -2.88 -14.16
C LYS A 445 -27.11 -4.07 -13.94
N ILE A 446 -26.44 -4.13 -12.78
CA ILE A 446 -25.58 -5.25 -12.39
C ILE A 446 -26.41 -6.53 -12.26
N VAL A 447 -27.51 -6.47 -11.51
CA VAL A 447 -28.42 -7.61 -11.31
C VAL A 447 -28.98 -8.12 -12.64
N GLY A 448 -29.43 -7.22 -13.52
CA GLY A 448 -29.95 -7.58 -14.84
C GLY A 448 -28.91 -8.33 -15.69
N LYS A 449 -27.70 -7.77 -15.80
CA LYS A 449 -26.59 -8.40 -16.54
C LYS A 449 -26.24 -9.78 -15.99
N ASN A 450 -26.17 -9.92 -14.66
CA ASN A 450 -25.83 -11.20 -14.04
C ASN A 450 -26.88 -12.27 -14.33
N ILE A 451 -28.16 -11.91 -14.32
CA ILE A 451 -29.24 -12.86 -14.68
C ILE A 451 -29.16 -13.25 -16.15
N GLU A 452 -28.89 -12.31 -17.05
CA GLU A 452 -28.67 -12.62 -18.47
C GLU A 452 -27.55 -13.65 -18.66
N CYS A 453 -26.42 -13.47 -17.95
CA CYS A 453 -25.31 -14.43 -17.96
C CYS A 453 -25.70 -15.81 -17.40
N ILE A 454 -26.43 -15.85 -16.28
CA ILE A 454 -26.89 -17.12 -15.67
C ILE A 454 -27.86 -17.85 -16.59
N ILE A 455 -28.85 -17.16 -17.17
CA ILE A 455 -29.80 -17.76 -18.11
C ILE A 455 -29.09 -18.28 -19.36
N LYS A 456 -28.11 -17.54 -19.89
CA LYS A 456 -27.30 -18.01 -21.01
C LYS A 456 -26.56 -19.30 -20.65
N ARG A 457 -25.90 -19.34 -19.48
CA ARG A 457 -25.20 -20.53 -18.99
C ARG A 457 -26.13 -21.73 -18.87
N ILE A 458 -27.33 -21.55 -18.30
CA ILE A 458 -28.35 -22.61 -18.19
C ILE A 458 -28.73 -23.17 -19.56
N LEU A 459 -28.83 -22.33 -20.58
CA LEU A 459 -29.17 -22.75 -21.93
C LEU A 459 -27.99 -23.47 -22.61
N ASP A 460 -26.77 -22.96 -22.44
CA ASP A 460 -25.54 -23.58 -22.94
C ASP A 460 -25.32 -24.98 -22.32
N ASP A 461 -25.54 -25.14 -21.02
CA ASP A 461 -25.48 -26.45 -20.32
C ASP A 461 -26.54 -27.44 -20.81
N LYS A 462 -27.63 -26.95 -21.40
CA LYS A 462 -28.65 -27.77 -22.08
C LYS A 462 -28.34 -28.02 -23.56
N GLU A 463 -27.15 -27.65 -24.02
CA GLU A 463 -26.69 -27.75 -25.40
C GLU A 463 -27.61 -27.02 -26.39
N ILE A 464 -28.23 -25.92 -25.95
CA ILE A 464 -29.03 -25.03 -26.78
C ILE A 464 -28.12 -23.91 -27.28
N LYS A 465 -28.08 -23.67 -28.59
CA LYS A 465 -27.22 -22.60 -29.13
C LYS A 465 -27.85 -21.23 -28.85
N VAL A 466 -27.12 -20.36 -28.15
CA VAL A 466 -27.54 -19.01 -27.77
C VAL A 466 -26.56 -17.94 -28.27
N GLU A 467 -27.08 -16.81 -28.73
CA GLU A 467 -26.31 -15.60 -29.09
C GLU A 467 -26.90 -14.37 -28.38
N THR A 468 -26.07 -13.48 -27.83
CA THR A 468 -26.54 -12.24 -27.18
C THR A 468 -26.92 -11.19 -28.22
N THR A 469 -28.00 -10.45 -27.96
CA THR A 469 -28.43 -9.31 -28.79
C THR A 469 -28.85 -8.14 -27.90
N HIS A 470 -28.72 -6.92 -28.39
CA HIS A 470 -29.03 -5.69 -27.63
C HIS A 470 -30.11 -4.86 -28.31
N ARG A 471 -30.89 -5.47 -29.22
CA ARG A 471 -31.94 -4.79 -29.99
C ARG A 471 -33.26 -5.54 -29.82
N GLY A 472 -34.03 -5.13 -28.80
CA GLY A 472 -35.43 -5.52 -28.57
C GLY A 472 -35.65 -6.89 -27.92
N ALA A 473 -34.59 -7.66 -27.71
CA ALA A 473 -34.50 -8.87 -26.91
C ALA A 473 -33.07 -8.95 -26.35
N ASP A 474 -32.81 -9.85 -25.40
CA ASP A 474 -31.50 -10.02 -24.77
C ASP A 474 -30.73 -11.21 -25.38
N LEU A 475 -31.45 -12.28 -25.76
CA LEU A 475 -30.87 -13.50 -26.35
C LEU A 475 -31.59 -13.92 -27.64
N ILE A 476 -30.84 -14.54 -28.54
CA ILE A 476 -31.32 -15.27 -29.72
C ILE A 476 -31.04 -16.76 -29.49
N ILE A 477 -32.07 -17.59 -29.54
CA ILE A 477 -32.01 -19.00 -29.18
C ILE A 477 -32.35 -19.85 -30.39
N TRP A 478 -31.46 -20.78 -30.74
CA TRP A 478 -31.65 -21.69 -31.86
C TRP A 478 -32.10 -23.07 -31.36
N PRO A 479 -33.19 -23.64 -31.90
CA PRO A 479 -33.62 -24.97 -31.49
C PRO A 479 -32.55 -26.01 -31.87
N LYS A 480 -32.30 -26.95 -30.96
CA LYS A 480 -31.34 -28.03 -31.16
C LYS A 480 -31.77 -28.86 -32.39
N LYS A 481 -30.86 -29.09 -33.35
CA LYS A 481 -31.14 -30.03 -34.44
C LYS A 481 -31.37 -31.41 -33.79
N ARG A 482 -32.52 -32.05 -34.08
CA ARG A 482 -32.68 -33.47 -33.79
C ARG A 482 -31.65 -34.23 -34.62
N GLU A 483 -30.63 -34.77 -33.97
CA GLU A 483 -29.86 -35.85 -34.58
C GLU A 483 -30.79 -37.07 -34.66
N GLU A 484 -30.91 -37.64 -35.86
CA GLU A 484 -31.68 -38.84 -36.24
C GLU A 484 -33.20 -38.68 -36.45
N GLU A 485 -33.58 -38.15 -37.62
CA GLU A 485 -34.54 -38.88 -38.47
C GLU A 485 -33.87 -39.14 -39.82
N GLU A 486 -33.32 -40.35 -39.99
CA GLU A 486 -32.98 -40.89 -41.30
C GLU A 486 -34.26 -40.98 -42.14
N GLY A 487 -34.45 -40.08 -43.10
CA GLY A 487 -35.60 -40.15 -43.98
C GLY A 487 -35.77 -38.97 -44.94
N ASN A 488 -35.12 -39.09 -46.10
CA ASN A 488 -35.43 -38.48 -47.40
C ASN A 488 -35.73 -36.97 -47.51
N ASP A 489 -34.98 -36.35 -48.44
CA ASP A 489 -35.33 -35.13 -49.17
C ASP A 489 -36.85 -34.96 -49.39
N MET A 490 -37.40 -33.84 -48.93
CA MET A 490 -38.27 -32.92 -49.69
C MET A 490 -38.56 -31.64 -48.87
N GLY A 491 -37.76 -30.59 -49.08
CA GLY A 491 -38.08 -29.20 -48.69
C GLY A 491 -36.99 -28.45 -47.91
N GLN A 492 -36.71 -27.20 -48.28
CA GLN A 492 -35.99 -26.27 -47.41
C GLN A 492 -36.90 -25.92 -46.22
N ILE A 493 -36.60 -26.46 -45.03
CA ILE A 493 -37.23 -26.01 -43.79
C ILE A 493 -36.40 -24.84 -43.26
N GLU A 494 -36.96 -23.64 -43.29
CA GLU A 494 -36.38 -22.47 -42.63
C GLU A 494 -36.67 -22.57 -41.12
N ILE A 495 -35.66 -22.93 -40.34
CA ILE A 495 -35.74 -22.90 -38.87
C ILE A 495 -35.52 -21.46 -38.42
N LYS A 496 -36.55 -20.85 -37.82
CA LYS A 496 -36.47 -19.50 -37.25
C LYS A 496 -36.00 -19.57 -35.79
N PRO A 497 -35.10 -18.66 -35.35
CA PRO A 497 -34.69 -18.60 -33.96
C PRO A 497 -35.77 -17.97 -33.08
N TYR A 498 -35.74 -18.30 -31.79
CA TYR A 498 -36.50 -17.61 -30.76
C TYR A 498 -35.74 -16.37 -30.28
N LEU A 499 -36.46 -15.31 -29.97
CA LEU A 499 -35.95 -14.11 -29.30
C LEU A 499 -36.40 -14.16 -27.85
N MET A 500 -35.46 -14.10 -26.91
CA MET A 500 -35.76 -14.13 -25.48
C MET A 500 -35.38 -12.80 -24.84
N GLU A 501 -36.34 -12.20 -24.15
CA GLU A 501 -36.15 -11.07 -23.25
C GLU A 501 -36.17 -11.57 -21.80
N ILE A 502 -35.28 -11.05 -20.97
CA ILE A 502 -35.09 -11.47 -19.59
C ILE A 502 -35.41 -10.30 -18.67
N LYS A 503 -36.27 -10.53 -17.69
CA LYS A 503 -36.69 -9.50 -16.73
C LYS A 503 -36.60 -10.01 -15.31
N PHE A 504 -35.82 -9.30 -14.49
CA PHE A 504 -35.82 -9.51 -13.06
C PHE A 504 -36.82 -8.59 -12.37
N THR A 505 -37.64 -9.14 -11.48
CA THR A 505 -38.70 -8.38 -10.83
C THR A 505 -38.90 -8.81 -9.37
N SER A 506 -39.37 -7.87 -8.55
CA SER A 506 -39.89 -8.13 -7.20
C SER A 506 -41.41 -7.89 -7.13
N SER A 507 -42.04 -7.62 -8.28
CA SER A 507 -43.47 -7.40 -8.42
C SER A 507 -44.12 -8.45 -9.31
N THR A 508 -45.40 -8.68 -9.09
CA THR A 508 -46.27 -9.59 -9.87
C THR A 508 -46.54 -9.12 -11.31
N ARG A 509 -45.93 -8.01 -11.73
CA ARG A 509 -46.04 -7.44 -13.07
C ARG A 509 -44.66 -7.07 -13.59
N VAL A 510 -44.50 -7.24 -14.91
CA VAL A 510 -43.26 -6.89 -15.62
C VAL A 510 -43.57 -5.87 -16.70
N HIS A 511 -42.71 -4.85 -16.78
CA HIS A 511 -42.81 -3.80 -17.79
C HIS A 511 -41.91 -4.10 -19.00
N LEU A 512 -42.48 -4.05 -20.20
CA LEU A 512 -41.74 -4.07 -21.45
C LEU A 512 -41.62 -2.65 -22.01
N SER A 513 -40.45 -2.30 -22.53
CA SER A 513 -40.29 -1.05 -23.28
C SER A 513 -41.16 -1.08 -24.55
N LYS A 514 -41.47 0.11 -25.09
CA LYS A 514 -42.25 0.20 -26.34
C LYS A 514 -41.63 -0.63 -27.48
N GLN A 515 -40.31 -0.63 -27.60
CA GLN A 515 -39.61 -1.39 -28.64
C GLN A 515 -39.72 -2.91 -28.44
N GLN A 516 -39.62 -3.38 -27.20
CA GLN A 516 -39.82 -4.79 -26.85
C GLN A 516 -41.25 -5.24 -27.11
N GLY A 517 -42.24 -4.43 -26.72
CA GLY A 517 -43.65 -4.70 -27.01
C GLY A 517 -43.96 -4.79 -28.52
N PHE A 518 -43.37 -3.88 -29.33
CA PHE A 518 -43.50 -3.97 -30.78
C PHE A 518 -42.84 -5.23 -31.36
N LEU A 519 -41.67 -5.62 -30.85
CA LEU A 519 -40.96 -6.80 -31.34
C LEU A 519 -41.67 -8.10 -30.95
N ALA A 520 -42.21 -8.17 -29.72
CA ALA A 520 -43.04 -9.27 -29.25
C ALA A 520 -44.28 -9.48 -30.14
N LYS A 521 -44.83 -8.38 -30.68
CA LYS A 521 -45.94 -8.42 -31.64
C LYS A 521 -45.51 -8.75 -33.08
N ASP A 522 -44.33 -8.34 -33.53
CA ASP A 522 -43.84 -8.70 -34.87
C ASP A 522 -43.39 -10.17 -34.97
N LYS A 523 -42.95 -10.73 -33.84
CA LYS A 523 -42.41 -12.10 -33.72
C LYS A 523 -43.28 -12.97 -32.81
N GLU A 524 -44.60 -12.92 -32.97
CA GLU A 524 -45.60 -13.52 -32.05
C GLU A 524 -45.28 -14.99 -31.69
N GLU A 525 -44.93 -15.81 -32.68
CA GLU A 525 -44.68 -17.25 -32.49
C GLU A 525 -43.27 -17.57 -31.98
N ASN A 526 -42.35 -16.60 -31.98
CA ASN A 526 -40.92 -16.82 -31.68
C ASN A 526 -40.36 -15.82 -30.65
N TYR A 527 -41.20 -15.12 -29.87
CA TYR A 527 -40.76 -14.21 -28.81
C TYR A 527 -41.11 -14.77 -27.42
N LEU A 528 -40.09 -14.91 -26.58
CA LEU A 528 -40.15 -15.46 -25.23
C LEU A 528 -39.82 -14.35 -24.23
N LEU A 529 -40.57 -14.30 -23.13
CA LEU A 529 -40.24 -13.46 -21.99
C LEU A 529 -39.93 -14.36 -20.78
N THR A 530 -38.67 -14.34 -20.34
CA THR A 530 -38.25 -15.01 -19.10
C THR A 530 -38.31 -14.01 -17.96
N VAL A 531 -39.20 -14.26 -17.00
CA VAL A 531 -39.32 -13.46 -15.78
C VAL A 531 -38.65 -14.21 -14.65
N VAL A 532 -37.73 -13.55 -13.95
CA VAL A 532 -37.05 -14.08 -12.78
C VAL A 532 -37.49 -13.28 -11.56
N GLU A 533 -38.10 -13.93 -10.59
CA GLU A 533 -38.53 -13.29 -9.36
C GLU A 533 -37.39 -13.14 -8.34
N ASP A 534 -37.47 -12.06 -7.55
CA ASP A 534 -36.65 -11.87 -6.36
C ASP A 534 -37.17 -12.72 -5.17
N GLY A 535 -37.05 -14.04 -5.31
CA GLY A 535 -37.30 -15.00 -4.24
C GLY A 535 -36.07 -15.22 -3.36
N ASN A 536 -36.28 -15.52 -2.07
CA ASN A 536 -35.23 -15.94 -1.12
C ASN A 536 -34.00 -15.01 -0.98
N GLY A 537 -34.12 -13.73 -1.32
CA GLY A 537 -33.02 -12.77 -1.25
C GLY A 537 -32.02 -12.88 -2.42
N LEU A 538 -32.43 -13.48 -3.54
CA LEU A 538 -31.65 -13.64 -4.77
C LEU A 538 -31.07 -12.31 -5.25
N ARG A 539 -31.80 -11.21 -5.13
CA ARG A 539 -31.30 -9.88 -5.48
C ARG A 539 -30.06 -9.46 -4.73
N GLU A 540 -29.93 -9.78 -3.44
CA GLU A 540 -28.72 -9.44 -2.67
C GLU A 540 -27.53 -10.29 -3.15
N LYS A 541 -27.77 -11.58 -3.41
CA LYS A 541 -26.76 -12.47 -3.98
C LYS A 541 -26.30 -12.02 -5.37
N LEU A 542 -27.16 -11.39 -6.17
CA LEU A 542 -26.81 -10.95 -7.53
C LEU A 542 -26.13 -9.58 -7.59
N LYS A 543 -26.17 -8.78 -6.51
CA LYS A 543 -25.57 -7.44 -6.47
C LYS A 543 -24.07 -7.44 -6.25
N ASP A 544 -23.59 -8.39 -5.46
CA ASP A 544 -22.21 -8.41 -4.97
C ASP A 544 -21.25 -9.17 -5.91
N TYR A 545 -21.78 -9.81 -6.96
CA TYR A 545 -21.00 -10.58 -7.91
C TYR A 545 -20.94 -9.88 -9.26
N ASN A 546 -19.84 -10.06 -9.96
CA ASN A 546 -19.71 -9.76 -11.38
C ASN A 546 -19.28 -11.07 -12.04
N PHE A 547 -20.25 -11.95 -12.28
CA PHE A 547 -19.96 -13.30 -12.75
C PHE A 547 -19.38 -13.26 -14.17
N GLU A 548 -18.28 -13.99 -14.38
CA GLU A 548 -17.94 -14.51 -15.71
C GLU A 548 -18.66 -15.87 -15.90
N GLU A 549 -18.99 -16.25 -17.13
CA GLU A 549 -19.87 -17.40 -17.43
C GLU A 549 -19.37 -18.75 -16.87
N GLU A 550 -18.08 -18.87 -16.53
CA GLU A 550 -17.45 -20.08 -16.00
C GLU A 550 -17.36 -20.13 -14.46
N GLU A 551 -17.71 -19.03 -13.77
CA GLU A 551 -17.53 -18.87 -12.31
C GLU A 551 -18.85 -18.81 -11.52
N ILE A 552 -19.99 -19.10 -12.17
CA ILE A 552 -21.31 -19.02 -11.55
C ILE A 552 -21.53 -20.22 -10.62
N PRO A 553 -21.80 -20.02 -9.31
CA PRO A 553 -22.08 -21.12 -8.38
C PRO A 553 -23.38 -21.88 -8.72
N ASP A 554 -23.33 -23.21 -8.64
CA ASP A 554 -24.47 -24.09 -8.96
C ASP A 554 -25.73 -23.82 -8.11
N ASP A 555 -25.55 -23.39 -6.85
CA ASP A 555 -26.67 -23.06 -5.95
C ASP A 555 -27.42 -21.80 -6.41
N VAL A 556 -26.70 -20.82 -6.97
CA VAL A 556 -27.30 -19.61 -7.56
C VAL A 556 -28.03 -19.97 -8.86
N ILE A 557 -27.47 -20.85 -9.69
CA ILE A 557 -28.12 -21.35 -10.91
C ILE A 557 -29.46 -22.01 -10.57
N GLN A 558 -29.46 -22.90 -9.58
CA GLN A 558 -30.65 -23.62 -9.15
C GLN A 558 -31.73 -22.66 -8.61
N GLU A 559 -31.34 -21.66 -7.83
CA GLU A 559 -32.25 -20.64 -7.30
C GLU A 559 -32.83 -19.76 -8.42
N VAL A 560 -32.05 -19.39 -9.44
CA VAL A 560 -32.58 -18.71 -10.63
C VAL A 560 -33.60 -19.58 -11.33
N ILE A 561 -33.33 -20.87 -11.56
CA ILE A 561 -34.26 -21.80 -12.21
C ILE A 561 -35.58 -21.90 -11.42
N GLU A 562 -35.50 -22.03 -10.09
CA GLU A 562 -36.68 -22.15 -9.22
C GLU A 562 -37.56 -20.90 -9.20
N ASN A 563 -36.97 -19.73 -9.41
CA ASN A 563 -37.67 -18.44 -9.45
C ASN A 563 -37.92 -17.93 -10.89
N SER A 564 -37.66 -18.75 -11.91
CA SER A 564 -37.83 -18.37 -13.32
C SER A 564 -39.13 -18.90 -13.90
N SER A 565 -39.85 -18.04 -14.61
CA SER A 565 -41.03 -18.37 -15.41
C SER A 565 -40.83 -17.92 -16.86
N VAL A 566 -41.11 -18.81 -17.81
CA VAL A 566 -41.04 -18.50 -19.25
C VAL A 566 -42.46 -18.28 -19.79
N ILE A 567 -42.66 -17.12 -20.39
CA ILE A 567 -43.95 -16.70 -20.95
C ILE A 567 -43.84 -16.76 -22.48
N GLU A 568 -44.62 -17.67 -23.06
CA GLU A 568 -44.84 -17.76 -24.50
C GLU A 568 -46.06 -16.95 -24.92
N ASN A 569 -46.16 -16.63 -26.21
CA ASN A 569 -47.27 -15.87 -26.79
C ASN A 569 -47.52 -14.58 -25.99
N VAL A 570 -46.48 -13.75 -25.85
CA VAL A 570 -46.54 -12.52 -25.03
C VAL A 570 -47.54 -11.51 -25.61
N HIS A 571 -47.67 -11.43 -26.93
CA HIS A 571 -48.55 -10.49 -27.64
C HIS A 571 -50.01 -10.44 -27.11
N PRO A 572 -50.76 -11.56 -27.01
CA PRO A 572 -52.14 -11.56 -26.49
C PRO A 572 -52.25 -11.24 -24.99
N LYS A 573 -51.14 -11.26 -24.24
CA LYS A 573 -51.08 -10.93 -22.81
C LYS A 573 -50.73 -9.46 -22.53
N LEU A 574 -50.46 -8.67 -23.57
CA LEU A 574 -50.28 -7.22 -23.47
C LEU A 574 -51.65 -6.53 -23.36
N GLY A 575 -51.83 -5.63 -22.38
CA GLY A 575 -53.10 -4.91 -22.18
C GLY A 575 -53.54 -4.04 -23.38
N GLU A 576 -54.85 -3.78 -23.50
CA GLU A 576 -55.39 -2.90 -24.56
C GLU A 576 -54.92 -1.44 -24.38
N TYR A 577 -54.54 -0.80 -25.50
CA TYR A 577 -54.06 0.58 -25.58
C TYR A 577 -55.04 1.58 -24.89
N PRO A 578 -54.57 2.64 -24.18
CA PRO A 578 -53.33 3.36 -24.43
C PRO A 578 -52.23 3.26 -23.35
N VAL A 579 -52.25 2.25 -22.47
CA VAL A 579 -51.10 1.94 -21.60
C VAL A 579 -50.69 0.48 -21.82
N PRO A 580 -49.81 0.18 -22.81
CA PRO A 580 -49.77 -1.13 -23.46
C PRO A 580 -48.56 -2.00 -23.06
N ASN A 581 -48.01 -1.83 -21.87
CA ASN A 581 -46.64 -2.29 -21.58
C ASN A 581 -46.49 -3.19 -20.33
N GLU A 582 -47.58 -3.65 -19.71
CA GLU A 582 -47.52 -4.56 -18.55
C GLU A 582 -48.00 -5.96 -18.94
N VAL A 583 -47.22 -6.98 -18.56
CA VAL A 583 -47.59 -8.39 -18.65
C VAL A 583 -47.83 -8.91 -17.23
N GLU A 584 -49.06 -9.38 -16.98
CA GLU A 584 -49.34 -10.24 -15.82
C GLU A 584 -48.91 -11.67 -16.16
N TRP A 585 -48.21 -12.29 -15.22
CA TRP A 585 -47.66 -13.63 -15.39
C TRP A 585 -48.19 -14.50 -14.24
N ASP A 586 -48.63 -15.71 -14.57
CA ASP A 586 -49.31 -16.65 -13.65
C ASP A 586 -48.32 -17.46 -12.81
#